data_AF-A0A917B0F4-F1
#
_entry.id   AF-A0A917B0F4-F1
#
_cell.length_a   1.000
_cell.length_b   1.000
_cell.length_c   1.000
_cell.angle_alpha   90.00
_cell.angle_beta   90.00
_cell.angle_gamma   90.00
#
_symmetry.space_group_name_H-M   'P 1'
#
loop_
_entity.id
_entity.type
_entity.pdbx_description
1 polymer ?
#
loop_
_entity_poly.entity_id
_entity_poly.type
_entity_poly.pdbx_seq_one_letter_code
_entity_poly.pdbx_strand_id
1 'polypeptide(L)'
;MTKISDLTSLLGRAKKYLAVNKSMRELRNRNKTSDQSLLCEAGPVVSLTTHGLRLQTVYYAIESIGRGELRPSRLILWIDERDARKPRPPELARLVARGLEILTTSNYGPHTKYFPYVQSRDRHTTALVTADDDVIYPIDWLSRLNAAHNSRPDLIRAMKVRRVELLSNGFAPYTTWKAVASVDASVLNLALGVSGVIYPPAFLEELHVAGDSFRLVSPRADDIWLHAVAVRTGFLVAQVSASPEGYPTVRGTFETSLMKTNVLDNQNDPQIQATYTVADIERLGQPSA
;
A
#
# COMPACT_ATOMS: atom_id res chain seq x y z
N MET A 1 -13.84 -37.73 -4.79
CA MET A 1 -13.00 -36.78 -4.02
C MET A 1 -13.31 -35.30 -4.33
N THR A 2 -13.87 -34.95 -5.49
CA THR A 2 -14.13 -33.55 -5.94
C THR A 2 -15.26 -32.81 -5.19
N LYS A 3 -16.33 -33.50 -4.75
CA LYS A 3 -17.45 -32.84 -4.04
C LYS A 3 -17.12 -32.37 -2.62
N ILE A 4 -16.17 -33.04 -1.94
CA ILE A 4 -15.76 -32.72 -0.56
C ILE A 4 -14.78 -31.54 -0.55
N SER A 5 -13.88 -31.44 -1.55
CA SER A 5 -13.03 -30.26 -1.76
C SER A 5 -13.86 -29.02 -2.08
N ASP A 6 -14.95 -29.16 -2.85
CA ASP A 6 -15.83 -28.03 -3.17
C ASP A 6 -16.62 -27.55 -1.94
N LEU A 7 -17.17 -28.47 -1.14
CA LEU A 7 -17.89 -28.12 0.09
C LEU A 7 -16.98 -27.45 1.12
N THR A 8 -15.76 -27.94 1.31
CA THR A 8 -14.78 -27.33 2.22
C THR A 8 -14.34 -25.95 1.74
N SER A 9 -14.18 -25.75 0.42
CA SER A 9 -13.90 -24.43 -0.16
C SER A 9 -15.06 -23.45 0.02
N LEU A 10 -16.31 -23.90 -0.13
CA LEU A 10 -17.53 -23.11 0.07
C LEU A 10 -17.70 -22.70 1.53
N LEU A 11 -17.52 -23.65 2.47
CA LEU A 11 -17.55 -23.37 3.90
C LEU A 11 -16.42 -22.41 4.30
N GLY A 12 -15.23 -22.55 3.72
CA GLY A 12 -14.12 -21.62 3.92
C GLY A 12 -14.45 -20.20 3.45
N ARG A 13 -15.07 -20.07 2.27
CA ARG A 13 -15.53 -18.77 1.75
C ARG A 13 -16.63 -18.16 2.62
N ALA A 14 -17.61 -18.96 3.06
CA ALA A 14 -18.69 -18.51 3.94
C ALA A 14 -18.17 -18.04 5.32
N LYS A 15 -17.21 -18.75 5.91
CA LYS A 15 -16.55 -18.33 7.16
C LYS A 15 -15.82 -17.00 7.00
N LYS A 16 -15.01 -16.84 5.94
CA LYS A 16 -14.32 -15.57 5.64
C LYS A 16 -15.32 -14.43 5.45
N TYR A 17 -16.41 -14.68 4.72
CA TYR A 17 -17.50 -13.73 4.49
C TYR A 17 -18.15 -13.24 5.80
N LEU A 18 -18.46 -14.17 6.72
CA LEU A 18 -19.05 -13.84 8.02
C LEU A 18 -18.08 -13.05 8.90
N ALA A 19 -16.79 -13.41 8.88
CA ALA A 19 -15.75 -12.68 9.62
C ALA A 19 -15.64 -11.22 9.16
N VAL A 20 -15.60 -10.99 7.84
CA VAL A 20 -15.57 -9.62 7.30
C VAL A 20 -16.80 -8.81 7.70
N ASN A 21 -18.00 -9.41 7.65
CA ASN A 21 -19.22 -8.74 8.10
C ASN A 21 -19.19 -8.36 9.57
N LYS A 22 -18.70 -9.27 10.41
CA LYS A 22 -18.53 -9.01 11.84
C LYS A 22 -17.58 -7.82 12.05
N SER A 23 -16.41 -7.83 11.40
CA SER A 23 -15.45 -6.72 11.49
C SER A 23 -16.02 -5.41 10.98
N MET A 24 -16.72 -5.39 9.84
CA MET A 24 -17.38 -4.17 9.35
C MET A 24 -18.44 -3.67 10.32
N ARG A 25 -19.23 -4.54 10.95
CA ARG A 25 -20.20 -4.12 11.96
C ARG A 25 -19.51 -3.48 13.18
N GLU A 26 -18.43 -4.09 13.66
CA GLU A 26 -17.63 -3.56 14.77
C GLU A 26 -17.02 -2.19 14.45
N LEU A 27 -16.42 -2.04 13.26
CA LEU A 27 -15.82 -0.79 12.80
C LEU A 27 -16.87 0.32 12.62
N ARG A 28 -18.06 -0.02 12.08
CA ARG A 28 -19.19 0.92 11.99
C ARG A 28 -19.66 1.37 13.38
N ASN A 29 -19.72 0.45 14.35
CA ASN A 29 -20.09 0.81 15.71
C ASN A 29 -19.02 1.71 16.34
N ARG A 30 -17.74 1.35 16.23
CA ARG A 30 -16.62 2.20 16.68
C ARG A 30 -16.68 3.60 16.09
N ASN A 31 -16.93 3.73 14.79
CA ASN A 31 -17.06 5.04 14.15
C ASN A 31 -18.17 5.90 14.76
N LYS A 32 -19.28 5.29 15.18
CA LYS A 32 -20.41 6.00 15.78
C LYS A 32 -20.18 6.37 17.25
N THR A 33 -19.40 5.60 17.99
CA THR A 33 -19.37 5.68 19.46
C THR A 33 -18.01 6.06 20.04
N SER A 34 -16.92 5.95 19.29
CA SER A 34 -15.57 6.20 19.82
C SER A 34 -15.14 7.63 19.57
N ASP A 35 -14.64 8.27 20.63
CA ASP A 35 -13.95 9.57 20.67
C ASP A 35 -12.42 9.44 20.71
N GLN A 36 -11.90 8.21 20.72
CA GLN A 36 -10.47 7.95 20.78
C GLN A 36 -9.77 8.58 19.58
N SER A 37 -8.72 9.36 19.84
CA SER A 37 -7.86 9.92 18.80
C SER A 37 -7.34 8.82 17.86
N LEU A 38 -7.34 9.11 16.57
CA LEU A 38 -6.71 8.28 15.54
C LEU A 38 -5.19 8.34 15.60
N LEU A 39 -4.62 9.27 16.39
CA LEU A 39 -3.22 9.63 16.33
C LEU A 39 -2.45 9.23 17.60
N CYS A 40 -1.15 9.00 17.43
CA CYS A 40 -0.15 8.84 18.48
C CYS A 40 1.20 9.35 17.96
N GLU A 41 1.87 10.23 18.69
CA GLU A 41 3.13 10.86 18.25
C GLU A 41 4.24 9.87 17.90
N ALA A 42 4.26 8.71 18.55
CA ALA A 42 5.27 7.67 18.35
C ALA A 42 5.08 6.86 17.04
N GLY A 43 3.99 7.05 16.31
CA GLY A 43 3.71 6.32 15.08
C GLY A 43 4.34 6.94 13.83
N PRO A 44 4.52 6.17 12.74
CA PRO A 44 4.86 6.73 11.44
C PRO A 44 3.67 7.53 10.88
N VAL A 45 3.90 8.28 9.80
CA VAL A 45 2.80 8.88 9.03
C VAL A 45 2.12 7.78 8.22
N VAL A 46 0.80 7.76 8.19
CA VAL A 46 0.02 6.88 7.30
C VAL A 46 -0.70 7.72 6.27
N SER A 47 -0.54 7.35 5.00
CA SER A 47 -1.16 8.04 3.86
C SER A 47 -1.89 7.04 2.96
N LEU A 48 -3.08 7.43 2.53
CA LEU A 48 -3.95 6.65 1.66
C LEU A 48 -4.69 7.57 0.70
N THR A 49 -5.24 7.01 -0.37
CA THR A 49 -6.08 7.73 -1.33
C THR A 49 -7.39 6.99 -1.52
N THR A 50 -8.48 7.72 -1.76
CA THR A 50 -9.75 7.12 -2.16
C THR A 50 -10.33 7.85 -3.37
N HIS A 51 -11.33 7.24 -4.02
CA HIS A 51 -11.98 7.83 -5.18
C HIS A 51 -13.44 7.42 -5.32
N GLY A 52 -14.24 8.28 -5.93
CA GLY A 52 -15.58 7.93 -6.40
C GLY A 52 -16.50 7.41 -5.29
N LEU A 53 -17.08 6.22 -5.49
CA LEU A 53 -18.00 5.60 -4.54
C LEU A 53 -17.28 5.11 -3.26
N ARG A 54 -15.96 4.90 -3.31
CA ARG A 54 -15.18 4.41 -2.16
C ARG A 54 -15.09 5.43 -1.02
N LEU A 55 -15.41 6.71 -1.28
CA LEU A 55 -15.65 7.72 -0.24
C LEU A 55 -16.65 7.26 0.83
N GLN A 56 -17.66 6.46 0.43
CA GLN A 56 -18.69 5.95 1.35
C GLN A 56 -18.20 4.80 2.23
N THR A 57 -17.07 4.17 1.88
CA THR A 57 -16.60 2.93 2.53
C THR A 57 -15.19 3.03 3.11
N VAL A 58 -14.37 3.99 2.69
CA VAL A 58 -12.98 4.16 3.16
C VAL A 58 -12.86 4.31 4.67
N TYR A 59 -13.92 4.78 5.33
CA TYR A 59 -13.96 4.88 6.78
C TYR A 59 -13.71 3.53 7.47
N TYR A 60 -14.03 2.40 6.83
CA TYR A 60 -13.70 1.07 7.36
C TYR A 60 -12.20 0.83 7.44
N ALA A 61 -11.46 1.18 6.39
CA ALA A 61 -10.00 1.08 6.39
C ALA A 61 -9.39 1.98 7.46
N ILE A 62 -9.85 3.24 7.51
CA ILE A 62 -9.36 4.23 8.48
C ILE A 62 -9.67 3.81 9.93
N GLU A 63 -10.87 3.31 10.22
CA GLU A 63 -11.22 2.78 11.54
C GLU A 63 -10.37 1.56 11.92
N SER A 64 -10.04 0.72 10.93
CA SER A 64 -9.21 -0.47 11.18
C SER A 64 -7.76 -0.10 11.53
N ILE A 65 -7.24 0.98 10.94
CA ILE A 65 -5.94 1.58 11.31
C ILE A 65 -6.05 2.23 12.69
N GLY A 66 -7.11 3.01 12.92
CA GLY A 66 -7.33 3.77 14.15
C GLY A 66 -7.62 2.93 15.40
N ARG A 67 -7.94 1.64 15.26
CA ARG A 67 -8.07 0.69 16.38
C ARG A 67 -6.79 -0.09 16.65
N GLY A 68 -5.72 0.14 15.89
CA GLY A 68 -4.47 -0.57 16.02
C GLY A 68 -3.78 -0.32 17.36
N GLU A 69 -2.90 -1.25 17.74
CA GLU A 69 -2.04 -1.16 18.93
C GLU A 69 -1.11 0.05 18.84
N LEU A 70 -0.58 0.30 17.64
CA LEU A 70 0.10 1.53 17.27
C LEU A 70 -0.81 2.35 16.35
N ARG A 71 -0.92 3.64 16.64
CA ARG A 71 -1.63 4.63 15.83
C ARG A 71 -0.64 5.54 15.12
N PRO A 72 -0.97 6.08 13.93
CA PRO A 72 -0.08 6.97 13.19
C PRO A 72 0.15 8.31 13.89
N SER A 73 1.26 8.98 13.61
CA SER A 73 1.47 10.38 14.02
C SER A 73 0.64 11.35 13.19
N ARG A 74 0.41 11.01 11.92
CA ARG A 74 -0.52 11.71 11.00
C ARG A 74 -1.24 10.70 10.13
N LEU A 75 -2.54 10.89 9.91
CA LEU A 75 -3.34 10.02 9.06
C LEU A 75 -3.98 10.85 7.95
N ILE A 76 -3.53 10.64 6.72
CA ILE A 76 -3.83 11.51 5.59
C ILE A 76 -4.62 10.73 4.54
N LEU A 77 -5.83 11.22 4.22
CA LEU A 77 -6.65 10.75 3.11
C LEU A 77 -6.61 11.76 1.97
N TRP A 78 -6.01 11.36 0.85
CA TRP A 78 -6.01 12.14 -0.39
C TRP A 78 -7.26 11.85 -1.22
N ILE A 79 -7.86 12.93 -1.75
CA ILE A 79 -9.00 12.88 -2.67
C ILE A 79 -8.76 13.83 -3.84
N ASP A 80 -9.30 13.50 -5.02
CA ASP A 80 -9.22 14.41 -6.17
C ASP A 80 -10.21 15.57 -6.04
N GLU A 81 -10.02 16.64 -6.82
CA GLU A 81 -10.87 17.83 -6.78
C GLU A 81 -12.36 17.54 -7.06
N ARG A 82 -12.66 16.51 -7.88
CA ARG A 82 -14.05 16.15 -8.18
C ARG A 82 -14.70 15.49 -6.97
N ASP A 83 -13.95 14.66 -6.26
CA ASP A 83 -14.38 14.02 -5.03
C ASP A 83 -14.48 15.01 -3.85
N ALA A 84 -13.60 16.00 -3.79
CA ALA A 84 -13.66 17.07 -2.79
C ALA A 84 -14.92 17.93 -2.88
N ARG A 85 -15.53 18.03 -4.07
CA ARG A 85 -16.80 18.73 -4.29
C ARG A 85 -18.04 17.94 -3.85
N LYS A 86 -17.90 16.65 -3.52
CA LYS A 86 -19.03 15.81 -3.10
C LYS A 86 -19.35 16.03 -1.61
N PRO A 87 -20.62 15.84 -1.20
CA PRO A 87 -20.98 15.83 0.22
C PRO A 87 -20.16 14.78 0.98
N ARG A 88 -19.53 15.21 2.08
CA ARG A 88 -18.75 14.33 2.94
C ARG A 88 -19.69 13.40 3.73
N PRO A 89 -19.47 12.07 3.71
CA PRO A 89 -20.21 11.15 4.56
C PRO A 89 -20.03 11.48 6.05
N PRO A 90 -21.07 11.34 6.89
CA PRO A 90 -20.98 11.56 8.33
C PRO A 90 -19.85 10.75 8.99
N GLU A 91 -19.56 9.55 8.48
CA GLU A 91 -18.48 8.68 8.94
C GLU A 91 -17.10 9.34 8.81
N LEU A 92 -16.84 10.05 7.70
CA LEU A 92 -15.59 10.80 7.52
C LEU A 92 -15.53 12.02 8.43
N ALA A 93 -16.65 12.72 8.64
CA ALA A 93 -16.69 13.85 9.56
C ALA A 93 -16.31 13.44 11.00
N ARG A 94 -16.79 12.27 11.46
CA ARG A 94 -16.39 11.71 12.76
C ARG A 94 -14.90 11.37 12.83
N LEU A 95 -14.33 10.85 11.74
CA LEU A 95 -12.90 10.56 11.67
C LEU A 95 -12.05 11.84 11.68
N VAL A 96 -12.48 12.89 10.98
CA VAL A 96 -11.82 14.21 11.01
C VAL A 96 -11.81 14.78 12.44
N ALA A 97 -12.93 14.67 13.16
CA ALA A 97 -13.00 15.08 14.56
C ALA A 97 -12.03 14.30 15.48
N ARG A 98 -11.53 13.14 15.05
CA ARG A 98 -10.54 12.32 15.77
C ARG A 98 -9.13 12.40 15.18
N GLY A 99 -8.87 13.33 14.26
CA GLY A 99 -7.52 13.62 13.73
C GLY A 99 -7.24 13.12 12.31
N LEU A 100 -8.22 12.65 11.55
CA LEU A 100 -8.04 12.38 10.12
C LEU A 100 -7.84 13.70 9.36
N GLU A 101 -6.78 13.79 8.56
CA GLU A 101 -6.57 14.85 7.58
C GLU A 101 -7.18 14.42 6.24
N ILE A 102 -8.03 15.26 5.64
CA ILE A 102 -8.54 15.05 4.28
C ILE A 102 -7.99 16.16 3.40
N LEU A 103 -7.13 15.81 2.46
CA LEU A 103 -6.41 16.77 1.60
C LEU A 103 -6.77 16.56 0.13
N THR A 104 -6.85 17.66 -0.61
CA THR A 104 -7.19 17.63 -2.04
C THR A 104 -5.92 17.67 -2.89
N THR A 105 -5.90 16.91 -3.97
CA THR A 105 -4.76 16.83 -4.89
C THR A 105 -5.20 16.50 -6.31
N SER A 106 -4.31 16.61 -7.29
CA SER A 106 -4.56 16.06 -8.63
C SER A 106 -4.65 14.53 -8.57
N ASN A 107 -5.35 13.92 -9.53
CA ASN A 107 -5.43 12.47 -9.60
C ASN A 107 -4.16 11.89 -10.24
N TYR A 108 -3.37 11.17 -9.45
CA TYR A 108 -2.16 10.45 -9.89
C TYR A 108 -2.38 8.93 -9.94
N GLY A 109 -3.64 8.48 -9.98
CA GLY A 109 -3.98 7.07 -9.90
C GLY A 109 -3.44 6.45 -8.60
N PRO A 110 -2.79 5.27 -8.65
CA PRO A 110 -2.26 4.61 -7.46
C PRO A 110 -1.14 5.42 -6.78
N HIS A 111 -0.45 6.31 -7.50
CA HIS A 111 0.62 7.14 -6.92
C HIS A 111 0.10 8.19 -5.93
N THR A 112 -1.21 8.47 -5.94
CA THR A 112 -1.82 9.49 -5.08
C THR A 112 -1.64 9.19 -3.58
N LYS A 113 -1.45 7.93 -3.18
CA LYS A 113 -1.24 7.56 -1.77
C LYS A 113 0.11 7.97 -1.19
N TYR A 114 1.11 8.31 -2.01
CA TYR A 114 2.43 8.75 -1.52
C TYR A 114 2.89 10.07 -2.14
N PHE A 115 2.67 10.26 -3.45
CA PHE A 115 3.33 11.33 -4.20
C PHE A 115 2.99 12.74 -3.69
N PRO A 116 1.70 13.09 -3.42
CA PRO A 116 1.36 14.41 -2.89
C PRO A 116 1.99 14.67 -1.51
N TYR A 117 2.16 13.63 -0.68
CA TYR A 117 2.85 13.75 0.59
C TYR A 117 4.35 14.00 0.41
N VAL A 118 5.00 13.23 -0.46
CA VAL A 118 6.43 13.38 -0.80
C VAL A 118 6.74 14.79 -1.30
N GLN A 119 5.84 15.38 -2.10
CA GLN A 119 6.00 16.73 -2.65
C GLN A 119 5.56 17.84 -1.69
N SER A 120 4.90 17.52 -0.57
CA SER A 120 4.36 18.53 0.35
C SER A 120 5.42 19.22 1.21
N ARG A 121 6.66 18.69 1.24
CA ARG A 121 7.77 19.19 2.08
C ARG A 121 9.11 18.90 1.42
N ASP A 122 10.08 19.77 1.67
CA ASP A 122 11.45 19.61 1.18
C ASP A 122 12.23 18.54 1.97
N ARG A 123 11.85 18.30 3.23
CA ARG A 123 12.52 17.34 4.11
C ARG A 123 11.54 16.49 4.88
N HIS A 124 11.83 15.19 4.96
CA HIS A 124 11.04 14.22 5.71
C HIS A 124 11.86 13.75 6.92
N THR A 125 11.22 13.70 8.10
CA THR A 125 11.86 13.21 9.35
C THR A 125 11.17 11.99 9.94
N THR A 126 10.03 11.59 9.37
CA THR A 126 9.19 10.50 9.85
C THR A 126 8.90 9.56 8.68
N ALA A 127 9.00 8.26 8.92
CA ALA A 127 8.68 7.26 7.92
C ALA A 127 7.22 7.38 7.45
N LEU A 128 6.99 7.06 6.17
CA LEU A 128 5.68 7.06 5.55
C LEU A 128 5.21 5.62 5.37
N VAL A 129 4.00 5.31 5.80
CA VAL A 129 3.29 4.08 5.50
C VAL A 129 2.19 4.36 4.50
N THR A 130 2.16 3.64 3.39
CA THR A 130 1.03 3.69 2.46
C THR A 130 -0.01 2.64 2.81
N ALA A 131 -1.29 3.01 2.70
CA ALA A 131 -2.43 2.11 2.90
C ALA A 131 -3.44 2.21 1.75
N ASP A 132 -4.27 1.17 1.65
CA ASP A 132 -5.37 1.06 0.69
C ASP A 132 -6.70 1.45 1.35
N ASP A 133 -7.60 2.04 0.58
CA ASP A 133 -8.91 2.52 1.06
C ASP A 133 -9.94 1.40 1.25
N ASP A 134 -9.60 0.18 0.85
CA ASP A 134 -10.49 -0.97 0.88
C ASP A 134 -9.92 -2.18 1.63
N VAL A 135 -8.96 -1.98 2.52
CA VAL A 135 -8.38 -3.03 3.35
C VAL A 135 -8.80 -2.88 4.81
N ILE A 136 -9.20 -3.99 5.44
CA ILE A 136 -9.42 -4.06 6.89
C ILE A 136 -8.13 -4.56 7.55
N TYR A 137 -7.39 -3.62 8.14
CA TYR A 137 -6.10 -3.91 8.76
C TYR A 137 -6.25 -4.64 10.12
N PRO A 138 -5.36 -5.60 10.43
CA PRO A 138 -5.28 -6.20 11.75
C PRO A 138 -4.71 -5.19 12.77
N ILE A 139 -4.94 -5.44 14.05
CA ILE A 139 -4.60 -4.50 15.14
C ILE A 139 -3.09 -4.26 15.29
N ASP A 140 -2.28 -5.23 14.89
CA ASP A 140 -0.81 -5.24 14.95
C ASP A 140 -0.16 -4.75 13.64
N TRP A 141 -0.95 -4.36 12.63
CA TRP A 141 -0.44 -4.01 11.30
C TRP A 141 0.62 -2.89 11.34
N LEU A 142 0.28 -1.76 11.95
CA LEU A 142 1.16 -0.60 11.98
C LEU A 142 2.35 -0.83 12.92
N SER A 143 2.14 -1.51 14.05
CA SER A 143 3.21 -1.82 15.01
C SER A 143 4.26 -2.72 14.39
N ARG A 144 3.86 -3.69 13.55
CA ARG A 144 4.77 -4.58 12.83
C ARG A 144 5.58 -3.88 11.74
N LEU A 145 4.94 -3.04 10.92
CA LEU A 145 5.65 -2.20 9.96
C LEU A 145 6.66 -1.29 10.66
N ASN A 146 6.24 -0.62 11.74
CA ASN A 146 7.09 0.28 12.51
C ASN A 146 8.26 -0.46 13.17
N ALA A 147 8.03 -1.63 13.77
CA ALA A 147 9.10 -2.44 14.35
C ALA A 147 10.11 -2.92 13.29
N ALA A 148 9.64 -3.35 12.11
CA ALA A 148 10.50 -3.76 11.01
C ALA A 148 11.34 -2.60 10.47
N HIS A 149 10.78 -1.39 10.42
CA HIS A 149 11.52 -0.17 10.07
C HIS A 149 12.53 0.20 11.16
N ASN A 150 12.14 0.24 12.43
CA ASN A 150 13.03 0.63 13.52
C ASN A 150 14.24 -0.31 13.67
N SER A 151 14.10 -1.59 13.31
CA SER A 151 15.23 -2.53 13.32
C SER A 151 16.26 -2.26 12.21
N ARG A 152 15.82 -1.72 11.06
CA ARG A 152 16.66 -1.36 9.90
C ARG A 152 16.03 -0.19 9.16
N PRO A 153 16.29 1.06 9.61
CA PRO A 153 15.65 2.25 9.06
C PRO A 153 16.18 2.65 7.68
N ASP A 154 17.22 1.98 7.20
CA ASP A 154 17.77 2.10 5.85
C ASP A 154 17.00 1.29 4.79
N LEU A 155 16.08 0.42 5.22
CA LEU A 155 15.33 -0.48 4.34
C LEU A 155 13.90 -0.02 4.08
N ILE A 156 13.42 -0.30 2.88
CA ILE A 156 11.98 -0.29 2.57
C ILE A 156 11.40 -1.61 3.05
N ARG A 157 10.32 -1.57 3.84
CA ARG A 157 9.66 -2.79 4.36
C ARG A 157 8.24 -2.90 3.86
N ALA A 158 7.86 -4.08 3.39
CA ALA A 158 6.52 -4.35 2.86
C ALA A 158 5.90 -5.60 3.47
N MET A 159 4.57 -5.62 3.57
CA MET A 159 3.85 -6.83 4.00
C MET A 159 3.88 -7.94 2.94
N LYS A 160 4.05 -7.56 1.66
CA LYS A 160 4.14 -8.47 0.53
C LYS A 160 5.24 -8.04 -0.42
N VAL A 161 6.08 -8.99 -0.79
CA VAL A 161 7.20 -8.78 -1.72
C VAL A 161 7.15 -9.83 -2.82
N ARG A 162 7.49 -9.42 -4.04
CA ARG A 162 7.83 -10.33 -5.15
C ARG A 162 9.31 -10.25 -5.47
N ARG A 163 9.90 -11.36 -5.90
CA ARG A 163 11.26 -11.40 -6.43
C ARG A 163 11.20 -11.11 -7.93
N VAL A 164 11.84 -10.02 -8.34
CA VAL A 164 12.11 -9.70 -9.73
C VAL A 164 12.95 -10.83 -10.33
N GLU A 165 12.53 -11.32 -11.49
CA GLU A 165 13.25 -12.33 -12.26
C GLU A 165 13.80 -11.71 -13.54
N LEU A 166 15.08 -11.96 -13.82
CA LEU A 166 15.76 -11.52 -15.03
C LEU A 166 15.93 -12.69 -16.01
N LEU A 167 15.85 -12.39 -17.29
CA LEU A 167 16.23 -13.23 -18.41
C LEU A 167 17.48 -12.64 -19.09
N SER A 168 18.08 -13.38 -20.02
CA SER A 168 19.28 -12.94 -20.76
C SER A 168 19.09 -11.62 -21.52
N ASN A 169 17.85 -11.24 -21.82
CA ASN A 169 17.49 -10.05 -22.60
C ASN A 169 16.59 -9.05 -21.85
N GLY A 170 16.52 -9.11 -20.50
CA GLY A 170 15.75 -8.15 -19.70
C GLY A 170 14.97 -8.81 -18.57
N PHE A 171 13.74 -8.39 -18.33
CA PHE A 171 12.88 -8.95 -17.29
C PHE A 171 12.12 -10.18 -17.79
N ALA A 172 11.97 -11.19 -16.92
CA ALA A 172 10.94 -12.21 -17.12
C ALA A 172 9.55 -11.57 -17.02
N PRO A 173 8.50 -12.15 -17.65
CA PRO A 173 7.15 -11.62 -17.55
C PRO A 173 6.73 -11.42 -16.08
N TYR A 174 6.10 -10.30 -15.75
CA TYR A 174 5.74 -9.94 -14.37
C TYR A 174 4.94 -11.04 -13.65
N THR A 175 4.14 -11.79 -14.40
CA THR A 175 3.34 -12.89 -13.88
C THR A 175 4.16 -14.06 -13.34
N THR A 176 5.42 -14.23 -13.78
CA THR A 176 6.32 -15.29 -13.29
C THR A 176 6.93 -14.97 -11.94
N TRP A 177 7.10 -13.68 -11.61
CA TRP A 177 7.79 -13.19 -10.42
C TRP A 177 7.15 -13.75 -9.13
N LYS A 178 7.92 -14.54 -8.39
CA LYS A 178 7.43 -15.29 -7.23
C LYS A 178 7.30 -14.43 -5.98
N ALA A 179 6.36 -14.80 -5.12
CA ALA A 179 6.29 -14.24 -3.78
C ALA A 179 7.54 -14.64 -2.98
N VAL A 180 8.04 -13.72 -2.16
CA VAL A 180 9.17 -13.97 -1.25
C VAL A 180 8.68 -14.58 0.06
N ALA A 181 9.37 -15.62 0.51
CA ALA A 181 9.09 -16.33 1.76
C ALA A 181 10.24 -16.19 2.79
N SER A 182 10.90 -15.03 2.79
CA SER A 182 11.97 -14.68 3.73
C SER A 182 11.91 -13.19 4.10
N VAL A 183 12.73 -12.78 5.06
CA VAL A 183 12.85 -11.39 5.52
C VAL A 183 14.12 -10.70 4.96
N ASP A 184 14.81 -11.38 4.04
CA ASP A 184 16.10 -10.93 3.51
C ASP A 184 15.91 -9.73 2.60
N ALA A 185 16.78 -8.73 2.77
CA ALA A 185 16.81 -7.56 1.92
C ALA A 185 17.46 -7.90 0.58
N SER A 186 16.93 -7.33 -0.50
CA SER A 186 17.51 -7.49 -1.83
C SER A 186 17.11 -6.34 -2.74
N VAL A 187 17.99 -6.01 -3.69
CA VAL A 187 17.69 -5.12 -4.81
C VAL A 187 16.69 -5.76 -5.79
N LEU A 188 16.56 -7.09 -5.78
CA LEU A 188 15.60 -7.83 -6.59
C LEU A 188 14.22 -7.93 -5.92
N ASN A 189 14.07 -7.46 -4.69
CA ASN A 189 12.79 -7.52 -3.99
C ASN A 189 11.93 -6.32 -4.39
N LEU A 190 10.78 -6.58 -5.01
CA LEU A 190 9.77 -5.57 -5.30
C LEU A 190 8.70 -5.56 -4.21
N ALA A 191 8.58 -4.45 -3.50
CA ALA A 191 7.49 -4.20 -2.57
C ALA A 191 6.18 -4.09 -3.35
N LEU A 192 5.16 -4.84 -2.91
CA LEU A 192 3.80 -4.64 -3.41
C LEU A 192 3.08 -3.66 -2.49
N GLY A 193 2.49 -2.61 -3.05
CA GLY A 193 1.79 -1.55 -2.32
C GLY A 193 0.54 -2.03 -1.59
N VAL A 194 0.03 -3.22 -1.95
CA VAL A 194 -1.09 -3.88 -1.26
C VAL A 194 -0.71 -4.35 0.13
N SER A 195 -1.63 -4.24 1.09
CA SER A 195 -1.42 -4.56 2.51
C SER A 195 -0.43 -3.63 3.23
N GLY A 196 0.19 -2.68 2.53
CA GLY A 196 1.00 -1.62 3.11
C GLY A 196 2.51 -1.82 3.01
N VAL A 197 3.19 -0.68 2.89
CA VAL A 197 4.64 -0.53 2.76
C VAL A 197 5.06 0.65 3.63
N ILE A 198 6.17 0.52 4.35
CA ILE A 198 6.81 1.60 5.09
C ILE A 198 8.09 2.03 4.38
N TYR A 199 8.18 3.33 4.13
CA TYR A 199 9.27 3.99 3.41
C TYR A 199 10.06 4.87 4.39
N PRO A 200 11.39 4.71 4.45
CA PRO A 200 12.23 5.51 5.33
C PRO A 200 12.34 6.96 4.83
N PRO A 201 12.56 7.94 5.71
CA PRO A 201 12.64 9.35 5.33
C PRO A 201 13.63 9.64 4.19
N ALA A 202 14.82 9.00 4.22
CA ALA A 202 15.82 9.15 3.16
C ALA A 202 15.30 8.72 1.78
N PHE A 203 14.50 7.65 1.71
CA PHE A 203 13.88 7.24 0.44
C PHE A 203 12.79 8.21 -0.03
N LEU A 204 12.10 8.88 0.91
CA LEU A 204 11.12 9.91 0.56
C LEU A 204 11.79 11.13 -0.07
N GLU A 205 13.01 11.47 0.35
CA GLU A 205 13.82 12.52 -0.26
C GLU A 205 14.25 12.14 -1.70
N GLU A 206 14.65 10.87 -1.92
CA GLU A 206 14.92 10.36 -3.26
C GLU A 206 13.68 10.39 -4.17
N LEU A 207 12.51 10.05 -3.64
CA LEU A 207 11.25 10.17 -4.38
C LEU A 207 10.88 11.62 -4.67
N HIS A 208 11.22 12.55 -3.78
CA HIS A 208 11.00 13.97 -3.99
C HIS A 208 11.82 14.45 -5.20
N VAL A 209 13.10 14.09 -5.26
CA VAL A 209 14.01 14.40 -6.38
C VAL A 209 13.56 13.73 -7.68
N ALA A 210 13.08 12.48 -7.62
CA ALA A 210 12.63 11.74 -8.81
C ALA A 210 11.38 12.36 -9.49
N GLY A 211 10.62 13.18 -8.76
CA GLY A 211 9.50 13.95 -9.29
C GLY A 211 8.35 13.10 -9.84
N ASP A 212 7.67 13.59 -10.88
CA ASP A 212 6.46 12.99 -11.43
C ASP A 212 6.67 12.21 -12.74
N SER A 213 7.92 11.85 -13.06
CA SER A 213 8.28 11.10 -14.27
C SER A 213 7.50 9.78 -14.42
N PHE A 214 7.02 9.20 -13.31
CA PHE A 214 6.13 8.04 -13.34
C PHE A 214 4.87 8.24 -14.19
N ARG A 215 4.39 9.47 -14.35
CA ARG A 215 3.22 9.78 -15.19
C ARG A 215 3.43 9.32 -16.64
N LEU A 216 4.68 9.33 -17.11
CA LEU A 216 5.04 8.95 -18.48
C LEU A 216 5.32 7.46 -18.61
N VAL A 217 6.00 6.86 -17.63
CA VAL A 217 6.55 5.50 -17.76
C VAL A 217 5.77 4.42 -17.00
N SER A 218 5.09 4.79 -15.91
CA SER A 218 4.40 3.85 -15.03
C SER A 218 3.13 4.42 -14.37
N PRO A 219 2.21 5.09 -15.09
CA PRO A 219 1.10 5.83 -14.47
C PRO A 219 0.10 4.96 -13.68
N ARG A 220 0.13 3.63 -13.86
CA ARG A 220 -0.80 2.67 -13.25
C ARG A 220 -0.11 1.64 -12.37
N ALA A 221 1.22 1.70 -12.26
CA ALA A 221 2.02 0.75 -11.50
C ALA A 221 3.03 1.50 -10.62
N ASP A 222 2.51 2.00 -9.50
CA ASP A 222 3.30 2.66 -8.46
C ASP A 222 4.41 1.76 -7.91
N ASP A 223 4.10 0.49 -7.66
CA ASP A 223 5.08 -0.49 -7.17
C ASP A 223 6.31 -0.60 -8.09
N ILE A 224 6.09 -0.57 -9.41
CA ILE A 224 7.16 -0.64 -10.43
C ILE A 224 8.03 0.62 -10.38
N TRP A 225 7.41 1.80 -10.35
CA TRP A 225 8.13 3.07 -10.27
C TRP A 225 8.94 3.19 -8.98
N LEU A 226 8.31 2.89 -7.84
CA LEU A 226 8.94 2.97 -6.53
C LEU A 226 10.14 2.02 -6.44
N HIS A 227 10.02 0.80 -6.98
CA HIS A 227 11.15 -0.12 -7.05
C HIS A 227 12.26 0.39 -7.96
N ALA A 228 11.95 0.95 -9.13
CA ALA A 228 12.96 1.53 -10.02
C ALA A 228 13.74 2.68 -9.36
N VAL A 229 13.06 3.55 -8.60
CA VAL A 229 13.74 4.59 -7.81
C VAL A 229 14.64 3.94 -6.75
N ALA A 230 14.16 2.93 -6.02
CA ALA A 230 14.97 2.22 -5.02
C ALA A 230 16.23 1.58 -5.61
N VAL A 231 16.13 0.95 -6.79
CA VAL A 231 17.28 0.40 -7.52
C VAL A 231 18.30 1.49 -7.88
N ARG A 232 17.82 2.65 -8.34
CA ARG A 232 18.69 3.77 -8.77
C ARG A 232 19.43 4.41 -7.61
N THR A 233 18.83 4.40 -6.42
CA THR A 233 19.33 5.07 -5.23
C THR A 233 19.91 4.11 -4.20
N GLY A 234 19.97 2.81 -4.53
CA GLY A 234 20.63 1.78 -3.73
C GLY A 234 19.82 1.31 -2.51
N PHE A 235 18.54 1.64 -2.42
CA PHE A 235 17.68 1.14 -1.35
C PHE A 235 17.30 -0.32 -1.59
N LEU A 236 17.40 -1.13 -0.53
CA LEU A 236 16.98 -2.52 -0.55
C LEU A 236 15.57 -2.65 0.04
N VAL A 237 14.84 -3.64 -0.48
CA VAL A 237 13.50 -3.97 -0.01
C VAL A 237 13.51 -5.30 0.72
N ALA A 238 12.73 -5.43 1.79
CA ALA A 238 12.51 -6.70 2.47
C ALA A 238 11.08 -6.86 2.98
N GLN A 239 10.64 -8.11 3.11
CA GLN A 239 9.34 -8.43 3.69
C GLN A 239 9.38 -8.31 5.22
N VAL A 240 8.27 -7.88 5.82
CA VAL A 240 8.14 -7.75 7.28
C VAL A 240 8.21 -9.10 8.01
N SER A 241 7.70 -10.17 7.40
CA SER A 241 7.73 -11.53 7.94
C SER A 241 8.01 -12.54 6.83
N ALA A 242 8.42 -13.77 7.19
CA ALA A 242 8.69 -14.82 6.22
C ALA A 242 7.44 -15.31 5.46
N SER A 243 6.23 -14.93 5.88
CA SER A 243 4.99 -15.28 5.20
C SER A 243 4.30 -14.04 4.65
N PRO A 244 3.96 -13.98 3.36
CA PRO A 244 3.27 -12.83 2.78
C PRO A 244 1.84 -12.74 3.34
N GLU A 245 1.44 -11.55 3.77
CA GLU A 245 0.15 -11.35 4.43
C GLU A 245 -0.86 -10.60 3.56
N GLY A 246 -1.98 -11.28 3.28
CA GLY A 246 -3.15 -10.69 2.66
C GLY A 246 -4.22 -10.38 3.70
N TYR A 247 -4.81 -9.20 3.60
CA TYR A 247 -5.88 -8.77 4.51
C TYR A 247 -7.25 -8.81 3.85
N PRO A 248 -8.33 -8.91 4.65
CA PRO A 248 -9.67 -8.87 4.12
C PRO A 248 -9.99 -7.51 3.48
N THR A 249 -10.68 -7.53 2.34
CA THR A 249 -11.13 -6.31 1.68
C THR A 249 -12.50 -5.87 2.17
N VAL A 250 -12.73 -4.56 2.17
CA VAL A 250 -14.01 -3.92 2.43
C VAL A 250 -15.01 -4.39 1.37
N ARG A 251 -16.20 -4.76 1.81
CA ARG A 251 -17.21 -5.30 0.90
C ARG A 251 -17.78 -4.21 0.00
N GLY A 252 -18.07 -4.56 -1.25
CA GLY A 252 -18.62 -3.64 -2.26
C GLY A 252 -17.56 -2.87 -3.04
N THR A 253 -16.29 -2.90 -2.65
CA THR A 253 -15.19 -2.26 -3.41
C THR A 253 -14.63 -3.17 -4.51
N PHE A 254 -14.93 -4.47 -4.46
CA PHE A 254 -14.39 -5.50 -5.36
C PHE A 254 -14.79 -5.29 -6.83
N GLU A 255 -16.00 -4.76 -7.09
CA GLU A 255 -16.47 -4.47 -8.45
C GLU A 255 -15.69 -3.32 -9.12
N THR A 256 -15.06 -2.47 -8.33
CA THR A 256 -14.24 -1.32 -8.77
C THR A 256 -12.74 -1.53 -8.60
N SER A 257 -12.30 -2.75 -8.21
CA SER A 257 -10.89 -3.01 -7.93
C SER A 257 -10.04 -2.95 -9.19
N LEU A 258 -8.98 -2.14 -9.15
CA LEU A 258 -7.94 -2.03 -10.18
C LEU A 258 -7.32 -3.39 -10.54
N MET A 259 -7.42 -4.41 -9.67
CA MET A 259 -6.96 -5.77 -9.97
C MET A 259 -7.64 -6.37 -11.20
N LYS A 260 -8.90 -6.02 -11.50
CA LYS A 260 -9.59 -6.49 -12.72
C LYS A 260 -8.97 -5.90 -13.99
N THR A 261 -8.40 -4.70 -13.95
CA THR A 261 -7.84 -4.06 -15.15
C THR A 261 -6.33 -4.30 -15.28
N ASN A 262 -5.59 -4.35 -14.16
CA ASN A 262 -4.13 -4.48 -14.20
C ASN A 262 -3.64 -5.92 -14.42
N VAL A 263 -4.36 -6.94 -13.91
CA VAL A 263 -3.92 -8.35 -14.01
C VAL A 263 -4.50 -9.05 -15.25
N LEU A 264 -5.67 -8.63 -15.73
CA LEU A 264 -6.30 -9.26 -16.90
C LEU A 264 -5.76 -8.75 -18.26
N ASP A 265 -5.10 -7.58 -18.29
CA ASP A 265 -4.59 -6.95 -19.53
C ASP A 265 -3.06 -6.89 -19.64
N ASN A 266 -2.30 -7.62 -18.80
CA ASN A 266 -0.82 -7.66 -18.82
C ASN A 266 -0.14 -6.26 -18.81
N GLN A 267 -0.76 -5.25 -18.20
CA GLN A 267 -0.32 -3.84 -18.29
C GLN A 267 0.95 -3.52 -17.48
N ASN A 268 1.44 -4.46 -16.67
CA ASN A 268 2.67 -4.27 -15.92
C ASN A 268 3.91 -4.41 -16.81
N ASP A 269 3.94 -5.36 -17.74
CA ASP A 269 5.13 -5.59 -18.58
C ASP A 269 5.50 -4.37 -19.45
N PRO A 270 4.55 -3.67 -20.12
CA PRO A 270 4.87 -2.43 -20.83
C PRO A 270 5.39 -1.31 -19.92
N GLN A 271 4.85 -1.18 -18.71
CA GLN A 271 5.31 -0.16 -17.74
C GLN A 271 6.68 -0.52 -17.17
N ILE A 272 7.00 -1.81 -16.99
CA ILE A 272 8.35 -2.29 -16.65
C ILE A 272 9.33 -1.88 -17.75
N GLN A 273 9.02 -2.19 -19.01
CA GLN A 273 9.89 -1.84 -20.15
C GLN A 273 10.11 -0.33 -20.30
N ALA A 274 9.07 0.47 -20.07
CA ALA A 274 9.19 1.93 -20.12
C ALA A 274 9.92 2.53 -18.92
N THR A 275 9.89 1.86 -17.76
CA THR A 275 10.43 2.40 -16.51
C THR A 275 11.90 2.07 -16.31
N TYR A 276 12.32 0.82 -16.48
CA TYR A 276 13.70 0.40 -16.18
C TYR A 276 14.64 0.69 -17.35
N THR A 277 15.81 1.24 -17.04
CA THR A 277 16.89 1.47 -18.00
C THR A 277 17.84 0.28 -18.06
N VAL A 278 18.72 0.25 -19.06
CA VAL A 278 19.80 -0.75 -19.15
C VAL A 278 20.67 -0.73 -17.87
N ALA A 279 21.02 0.46 -17.38
CA ALA A 279 21.79 0.60 -16.14
C ALA A 279 21.05 0.05 -14.91
N ASP A 280 19.72 0.11 -14.88
CA ASP A 280 18.93 -0.48 -13.79
C ASP A 280 18.98 -2.02 -13.85
N ILE A 281 18.91 -2.60 -15.04
CA ILE A 281 19.02 -4.06 -15.25
C ILE A 281 20.41 -4.56 -14.85
N GLU A 282 21.47 -3.83 -15.21
CA GLU A 282 22.84 -4.14 -14.81
C GLU A 282 23.00 -4.15 -13.28
N ARG A 283 22.44 -3.17 -12.58
CA ARG A 283 22.43 -3.13 -11.10
C ARG A 283 21.71 -4.34 -10.51
N LEU A 284 20.57 -4.73 -11.09
CA LEU A 284 19.79 -5.88 -10.63
C LEU A 284 20.53 -7.22 -10.86
N GLY A 285 21.38 -7.30 -11.88
CA GLY A 285 22.16 -8.50 -12.22
C GLY A 285 23.45 -8.67 -11.40
N GLN A 286 23.88 -7.67 -10.64
CA GLN A 286 25.06 -7.77 -9.79
C GLN A 286 24.78 -8.68 -8.57
N PRO A 287 25.72 -9.58 -8.20
CA PRO A 287 25.60 -10.33 -6.96
C PRO A 287 25.44 -9.38 -5.77
N SER A 288 24.49 -9.66 -4.87
CA SER A 288 24.38 -8.90 -3.62
C SER A 288 25.68 -9.09 -2.83
N ALA A 289 26.37 -7.98 -2.53
CA ALA A 289 27.59 -7.97 -1.72
C ALA A 289 27.34 -8.42 -0.27
#